data_AF-A0A2H0VFV5-F1
#
_entry.id   AF-A0A2H0VFV5-F1
#
_cell.length_a   1.000
_cell.length_b   1.000
_cell.length_c   1.000
_cell.angle_alpha   90.00
_cell.angle_beta   90.00
_cell.angle_gamma   90.00
#
_symmetry.space_group_name_H-M   'P 1'
#
loop_
_entity.id
_entity.type
_entity.pdbx_description
1 polymer ?
#
loop_
_entity_poly.entity_id
_entity_poly.type
_entity_poly.pdbx_seq_one_letter_code
_entity_poly.pdbx_strand_id
1 'polypeptide(L)'
;MLLSLPPIESWLNFIFYLYNNFGRGKLQKTCSSNTLNFMSGHNKWTQIKHKKAKVDQGKSKLFSKLAQNISIAAKEGIDPKFNPSLRNAIDQAKHQNMPHANIERAIKRASEIGPLENLVIEVYGPEGVGVLIEVMTDSRNRSIAEIRAVLKKHGLKMAEPGSLMWAFEKSAEGYIVKFKNRVSSEARAIVGAFLEEVEEREDVVGAYSSLPE
;
A
#
# COMPACT_ATOMS: atom_id res chain seq x y z
N MET A 1 68.69 60.42 -7.10
CA MET A 1 67.67 60.48 -6.02
C MET A 1 66.36 60.91 -6.68
N LEU A 2 65.52 59.96 -7.11
CA LEU A 2 64.35 59.48 -6.36
C LEU A 2 63.42 60.63 -5.93
N LEU A 3 62.55 61.06 -6.85
CA LEU A 3 61.38 61.86 -6.49
C LEU A 3 60.19 60.91 -6.27
N SER A 4 59.67 61.02 -5.05
CA SER A 4 58.72 60.18 -4.34
C SER A 4 57.34 60.14 -4.98
N LEU A 5 56.76 58.93 -5.04
CA LEU A 5 55.34 58.72 -5.31
C LEU A 5 54.48 59.34 -4.19
N PRO A 6 53.33 59.95 -4.53
CA PRO A 6 52.43 60.53 -3.53
C PRO A 6 51.73 59.45 -2.67
N PRO A 7 51.43 59.74 -1.39
CA PRO A 7 50.87 58.78 -0.44
C PRO A 7 49.45 58.28 -0.79
N ILE A 8 49.20 57.01 -0.44
CA ILE A 8 47.99 56.20 -0.72
C ILE A 8 46.68 56.81 -0.18
N GLU A 9 46.75 57.72 0.79
CA GLU A 9 45.57 58.32 1.43
C GLU A 9 44.79 59.28 0.51
N SER A 10 45.39 59.74 -0.59
CA SER A 10 44.73 60.57 -1.61
C SER A 10 43.71 59.80 -2.46
N TRP A 11 43.94 58.50 -2.68
CA TRP A 11 43.06 57.65 -3.48
C TRP A 11 41.81 57.20 -2.72
N LEU A 12 41.90 57.06 -1.40
CA LEU A 12 40.77 56.68 -0.56
C LEU A 12 39.75 57.81 -0.44
N ASN A 13 40.19 59.07 -0.35
CA ASN A 13 39.28 60.22 -0.34
C ASN A 13 38.60 60.45 -1.70
N PHE A 14 39.25 60.11 -2.82
CA PHE A 14 38.64 60.18 -4.15
C PHE A 14 37.57 59.10 -4.37
N ILE A 15 37.82 57.87 -3.89
CA ILE A 15 36.84 56.78 -3.94
C ILE A 15 35.65 57.06 -3.00
N PHE A 16 35.89 57.66 -1.82
CA PHE A 16 34.82 58.04 -0.90
C PHE A 16 33.93 59.18 -1.45
N TYR A 17 34.50 60.11 -2.21
CA TYR A 17 33.74 61.20 -2.86
C TYR A 17 32.81 60.68 -3.98
N LEU A 18 33.22 59.63 -4.72
CA LEU A 18 32.38 58.99 -5.73
C LEU A 18 31.25 58.13 -5.12
N TYR A 19 31.46 57.54 -3.94
CA TYR A 19 30.46 56.65 -3.33
C TYR A 19 29.28 57.39 -2.70
N ASN A 20 29.45 58.64 -2.26
CA ASN A 20 28.42 59.38 -1.51
C ASN A 20 27.55 60.35 -2.33
N ASN A 21 27.83 60.54 -3.63
CA ASN A 21 27.15 61.57 -4.43
C ASN A 21 26.27 61.07 -5.59
N PHE A 22 26.06 59.75 -5.75
CA PHE A 22 25.10 59.23 -6.72
C PHE A 22 23.77 58.85 -6.07
N GLY A 23 22.99 59.90 -5.79
CA GLY A 23 21.63 59.81 -5.28
C GLY A 23 20.63 59.26 -6.30
N ARG A 24 19.85 58.27 -5.84
CA ARG A 24 18.40 58.06 -6.06
C ARG A 24 17.82 58.37 -7.45
N GLY A 25 17.71 57.32 -8.28
CA GLY A 25 16.64 57.21 -9.28
C GLY A 25 15.55 56.25 -8.80
N LYS A 26 14.41 56.78 -8.36
CA LYS A 26 13.20 55.98 -8.11
C LYS A 26 12.70 55.40 -9.43
N LEU A 27 12.70 54.07 -9.58
CA LEU A 27 11.84 53.38 -10.53
C LEU A 27 10.86 52.52 -9.72
N GLN A 28 9.71 53.13 -9.40
CA GLN A 28 8.51 52.35 -9.07
C GLN A 28 8.09 51.63 -10.35
N LYS A 29 8.59 50.40 -10.55
CA LYS A 29 7.89 49.44 -11.39
C LYS A 29 6.80 48.84 -10.52
N THR A 30 5.56 49.22 -10.82
CA THR A 30 4.35 48.61 -10.28
C THR A 30 4.46 47.09 -10.47
N CYS A 31 4.57 46.34 -9.37
CA CYS A 31 4.24 44.93 -9.35
C CYS A 31 2.74 44.82 -9.66
N SER A 32 2.41 44.69 -10.95
CA SER A 32 1.14 44.11 -11.35
C SER A 32 1.18 42.67 -10.86
N SER A 33 0.50 42.40 -9.76
CA SER A 33 0.25 41.07 -9.22
C SER A 33 -0.66 40.28 -10.16
N ASN A 34 -0.15 39.94 -11.34
CA ASN A 34 -0.70 38.86 -12.14
C ASN A 34 -0.15 37.56 -11.54
N THR A 35 -0.96 36.99 -10.65
CA THR A 35 -1.14 35.56 -10.44
C THR A 35 -0.24 34.69 -11.33
N LEU A 36 0.99 34.48 -10.88
CA LEU A 36 1.76 33.32 -11.29
C LEU A 36 1.01 32.12 -10.74
N ASN A 37 0.15 31.56 -11.58
CA ASN A 37 -0.30 30.19 -11.46
C ASN A 37 0.90 29.35 -11.05
N PHE A 38 0.75 28.67 -9.91
CA PHE A 38 1.64 27.62 -9.44
C PHE A 38 2.15 26.81 -10.64
N MET A 39 3.39 27.06 -11.06
CA MET A 39 4.08 26.13 -11.94
C MET A 39 4.38 24.91 -11.10
N SER A 40 3.40 24.01 -11.03
CA SER A 40 3.60 22.69 -10.48
C SER A 40 4.69 22.04 -11.33
N GLY A 41 5.87 21.82 -10.74
CA GLY A 41 7.02 21.15 -11.36
C GLY A 41 6.75 19.66 -11.54
N HIS A 42 5.70 19.34 -12.29
CA HIS A 42 5.22 17.99 -12.47
C HIS A 42 5.45 17.57 -13.92
N ASN A 43 6.59 16.93 -14.17
CA ASN A 43 6.79 16.25 -15.44
C ASN A 43 5.67 15.21 -15.60
N LYS A 44 4.90 15.33 -16.69
CA LYS A 44 3.82 14.41 -17.07
C LYS A 44 4.26 12.94 -16.98
N TRP A 45 5.52 12.67 -17.31
CA TRP A 45 6.10 11.33 -17.22
C TRP A 45 6.21 10.83 -15.77
N THR A 46 6.61 11.69 -14.84
CA THR A 46 6.69 11.36 -13.41
C THR A 46 5.30 11.06 -12.84
N GLN A 47 4.29 11.88 -13.18
CA GLN A 47 2.91 11.63 -12.75
C GLN A 47 2.35 10.31 -13.33
N ILE A 48 2.57 10.04 -14.62
CA ILE A 48 2.16 8.76 -15.25
C ILE A 48 2.87 7.59 -14.60
N LYS A 49 4.17 7.70 -14.30
CA LYS A 49 4.95 6.68 -13.61
C LYS A 49 4.37 6.37 -12.23
N HIS A 50 4.07 7.38 -11.41
CA HIS A 50 3.47 7.16 -10.09
C HIS A 50 2.07 6.55 -10.18
N LYS A 51 1.25 7.01 -11.13
CA LYS A 51 -0.08 6.44 -11.34
C LYS A 51 0.00 4.98 -11.80
N LYS A 52 0.89 4.67 -12.74
CA LYS A 52 1.13 3.31 -13.24
C LYS A 52 1.69 2.41 -12.14
N ALA A 53 2.65 2.88 -11.34
CA ALA A 53 3.22 2.11 -10.25
C ALA A 53 2.16 1.66 -9.22
N LYS A 54 1.23 2.55 -8.85
CA LYS A 54 0.11 2.19 -7.96
C LYS A 54 -0.81 1.13 -8.56
N VAL A 55 -1.14 1.28 -9.86
CA VAL A 55 -1.99 0.32 -10.57
C VAL A 55 -1.29 -1.04 -10.72
N ASP A 56 -0.02 -1.03 -11.08
CA ASP A 56 0.78 -2.25 -11.26
C ASP A 56 0.96 -2.99 -9.93
N GLN A 57 1.14 -2.27 -8.81
CA GLN A 57 1.18 -2.84 -7.46
C GLN A 57 -0.16 -3.48 -7.06
N GLY A 58 -1.29 -2.83 -7.39
CA GLY A 58 -2.61 -3.42 -7.15
C GLY A 58 -2.83 -4.70 -7.97
N LYS A 59 -2.44 -4.69 -9.25
CA LYS A 59 -2.54 -5.87 -10.13
C LYS A 59 -1.62 -7.00 -9.70
N SER A 60 -0.39 -6.71 -9.28
CA SER A 60 0.53 -7.75 -8.82
C SER A 60 0.00 -8.46 -7.58
N LYS A 61 -0.57 -7.71 -6.61
CA LYS A 61 -1.23 -8.29 -5.43
C LYS A 61 -2.40 -9.20 -5.82
N LEU A 62 -3.27 -8.75 -6.72
CA LEU A 62 -4.40 -9.56 -7.22
C LEU A 62 -3.93 -10.85 -7.91
N PHE A 63 -2.88 -10.76 -8.72
CA PHE A 63 -2.32 -11.93 -9.41
C PHE A 63 -1.67 -12.92 -8.45
N SER A 64 -1.00 -12.46 -7.39
CA SER A 64 -0.47 -13.35 -6.36
C SER A 64 -1.58 -14.14 -5.66
N LYS A 65 -2.69 -13.48 -5.31
CA LYS A 65 -3.87 -14.12 -4.69
C LYS A 65 -4.49 -15.18 -5.60
N LEU A 66 -4.70 -14.86 -6.87
CA LEU A 66 -5.22 -15.80 -7.86
C LEU A 66 -4.29 -17.00 -8.09
N ALA A 67 -2.97 -16.77 -8.09
CA ALA A 67 -1.98 -17.84 -8.23
C ALA A 67 -1.99 -18.79 -7.02
N GLN A 68 -2.14 -18.27 -5.79
CA GLN A 68 -2.30 -19.08 -4.59
C GLN A 68 -3.60 -19.91 -4.66
N ASN A 69 -4.73 -19.28 -5.03
CA ASN A 69 -6.01 -19.98 -5.21
C ASN A 69 -5.91 -21.15 -6.21
N ILE A 70 -5.27 -20.93 -7.36
CA ILE A 70 -5.02 -21.97 -8.36
C ILE A 70 -4.16 -23.10 -7.77
N SER A 71 -3.13 -22.75 -7.01
CA SER A 71 -2.22 -23.73 -6.42
C SER A 71 -2.91 -24.62 -5.39
N ILE A 72 -3.83 -24.06 -4.59
CA ILE A 72 -4.64 -24.83 -3.63
C ILE A 72 -5.64 -25.71 -4.36
N ALA A 73 -6.32 -25.20 -5.38
CA ALA A 73 -7.25 -26.00 -6.17
C ALA A 73 -6.53 -27.16 -6.89
N ALA A 74 -5.31 -26.93 -7.37
CA ALA A 74 -4.49 -27.94 -8.05
C ALA A 74 -4.02 -29.08 -7.11
N LYS A 75 -4.13 -28.92 -5.78
CA LYS A 75 -3.81 -29.98 -4.79
C LYS A 75 -4.66 -31.23 -4.97
N GLU A 76 -5.94 -31.06 -5.32
CA GLU A 76 -6.87 -32.18 -5.53
C GLU A 76 -6.67 -32.87 -6.89
N GLY A 77 -5.98 -32.20 -7.82
CA GLY A 77 -5.70 -32.71 -9.14
C GLY A 77 -5.27 -31.61 -10.10
N ILE A 78 -4.25 -31.89 -10.91
CA ILE A 78 -3.58 -30.94 -11.81
C ILE A 78 -4.40 -30.69 -13.08
N ASP A 79 -5.27 -31.63 -13.46
CA ASP A 79 -6.03 -31.56 -14.71
C ASP A 79 -7.35 -30.78 -14.55
N PRO A 80 -7.53 -29.63 -15.25
CA PRO A 80 -8.77 -28.84 -15.16
C PRO A 80 -10.02 -29.54 -15.72
N LYS A 81 -9.84 -30.64 -16.45
CA LYS A 81 -10.95 -31.47 -16.95
C LYS A 81 -11.61 -32.28 -15.84
N PHE A 82 -10.81 -32.79 -14.91
CA PHE A 82 -11.25 -33.67 -13.83
C PHE A 82 -11.45 -32.93 -12.50
N ASN A 83 -10.95 -31.70 -12.39
CA ASN A 83 -11.07 -30.86 -11.20
C ASN A 83 -11.91 -29.59 -11.48
N PRO A 84 -13.19 -29.54 -11.09
CA PRO A 84 -14.05 -28.36 -11.24
C PRO A 84 -13.54 -27.14 -10.46
N SER A 85 -12.97 -27.35 -9.28
CA SER A 85 -12.41 -26.27 -8.44
C SER A 85 -11.26 -25.55 -9.17
N LEU A 86 -10.36 -26.32 -9.79
CA LEU A 86 -9.26 -25.78 -10.59
C LEU A 86 -9.77 -25.04 -11.83
N ARG A 87 -10.79 -25.57 -12.50
CA ARG A 87 -11.43 -24.89 -13.64
C ARG A 87 -11.97 -23.52 -13.26
N ASN A 88 -12.73 -23.45 -12.17
CA ASN A 88 -13.30 -22.21 -11.67
C ASN A 88 -12.20 -21.19 -11.30
N ALA A 89 -11.12 -21.64 -10.65
CA ALA A 89 -9.98 -20.79 -10.30
C ALA A 89 -9.26 -20.24 -11.56
N ILE A 90 -9.09 -21.07 -12.60
CA ILE A 90 -8.50 -20.64 -13.87
C ILE A 90 -9.41 -19.64 -14.58
N ASP A 91 -10.72 -19.85 -14.57
CA ASP A 91 -11.69 -18.95 -15.23
C ASP A 91 -11.76 -17.60 -14.52
N GLN A 92 -11.70 -17.57 -13.18
CA GLN A 92 -11.55 -16.33 -12.41
C GLN A 92 -10.24 -15.59 -12.74
N ALA A 93 -9.13 -16.31 -12.87
CA ALA A 93 -7.85 -15.70 -13.24
C ALA A 93 -7.87 -15.11 -14.66
N LYS A 94 -8.50 -15.81 -15.61
CA LYS A 94 -8.71 -15.31 -16.98
C LYS A 94 -9.62 -14.08 -17.01
N HIS A 95 -10.68 -14.07 -16.20
CA HIS A 95 -11.56 -12.90 -16.08
C HIS A 95 -10.80 -11.65 -15.61
N GLN A 96 -9.78 -11.82 -14.76
CA GLN A 96 -8.89 -10.74 -14.31
C GLN A 96 -7.73 -10.43 -15.28
N ASN A 97 -7.74 -10.97 -16.50
CA ASN A 97 -6.69 -10.82 -17.51
C ASN A 97 -5.30 -11.29 -17.06
N MET A 98 -5.25 -12.35 -16.23
CA MET A 98 -3.96 -12.96 -15.88
C MET A 98 -3.35 -13.65 -17.12
N PRO A 99 -2.05 -13.41 -17.42
CA PRO A 99 -1.38 -14.11 -18.52
C PRO A 99 -1.34 -15.63 -18.34
N HIS A 100 -1.54 -16.39 -19.43
CA HIS A 100 -1.55 -17.86 -19.39
C HIS A 100 -0.28 -18.47 -18.78
N ALA A 101 0.89 -17.86 -19.06
CA ALA A 101 2.17 -18.31 -18.51
C ALA A 101 2.20 -18.27 -16.97
N ASN A 102 1.47 -17.34 -16.33
CA ASN A 102 1.40 -17.27 -14.87
C ASN A 102 0.48 -18.36 -14.30
N ILE A 103 -0.61 -18.68 -15.01
CA ILE A 103 -1.54 -19.77 -14.64
C ILE A 103 -0.81 -21.12 -14.67
N GLU A 104 -0.09 -21.41 -15.76
CA GLU A 104 0.70 -22.66 -15.86
C GLU A 104 1.77 -22.77 -14.77
N ARG A 105 2.43 -21.65 -14.44
CA ARG A 105 3.43 -21.60 -13.36
C ARG A 105 2.80 -21.91 -12.01
N ALA A 106 1.62 -21.38 -11.71
CA ALA A 106 0.90 -21.66 -10.47
C ALA A 106 0.52 -23.15 -10.37
N ILE A 107 0.03 -23.74 -11.46
CA ILE A 107 -0.31 -25.18 -11.52
C ILE A 107 0.94 -26.04 -11.28
N LYS A 108 2.06 -25.72 -11.93
CA LYS A 108 3.34 -26.43 -11.71
C LYS A 108 3.84 -26.28 -10.28
N ARG A 109 3.77 -25.07 -9.72
CA ARG A 109 4.21 -24.78 -8.35
C ARG A 109 3.48 -25.63 -7.31
N ALA A 110 2.20 -25.96 -7.53
CA ALA A 110 1.42 -26.84 -6.65
C ALA A 110 1.96 -28.28 -6.58
N SER A 111 2.71 -28.73 -7.59
CA SER A 111 3.35 -30.05 -7.60
C SER A 111 4.74 -30.06 -6.95
N GLU A 112 5.41 -28.91 -6.90
CA GLU A 112 6.80 -28.77 -6.43
C GLU A 112 6.90 -28.31 -4.98
N ILE A 113 6.04 -27.36 -4.60
CA ILE A 113 6.00 -26.77 -3.27
C ILE A 113 4.90 -27.49 -2.51
N GLY A 114 5.22 -27.93 -1.29
CA GLY A 114 4.30 -28.69 -0.44
C GLY A 114 2.92 -28.04 -0.29
N PRO A 115 1.96 -28.76 0.32
CA PRO A 115 0.57 -28.35 0.33
C PRO A 115 0.39 -26.96 0.95
N LEU A 116 -0.06 -26.00 0.14
CA LEU A 116 -0.61 -24.74 0.64
C LEU A 116 -1.87 -25.04 1.46
N GLU A 117 -1.99 -24.36 2.59
CA GLU A 117 -3.09 -24.48 3.53
C GLU A 117 -3.88 -23.18 3.61
N ASN A 118 -5.20 -23.31 3.72
CA ASN A 118 -6.10 -22.20 4.01
C ASN A 118 -6.31 -22.11 5.50
N LEU A 119 -5.98 -20.95 6.06
CA LEU A 119 -6.14 -20.65 7.46
C LEU A 119 -7.02 -19.42 7.62
N VAL A 120 -8.03 -19.54 8.48
CA VAL A 120 -8.81 -18.39 8.95
C VAL A 120 -8.33 -18.02 10.35
N ILE A 121 -7.86 -16.79 10.51
CA ILE A 121 -7.49 -16.22 11.80
C ILE A 121 -8.55 -15.23 12.22
N GLU A 122 -9.01 -15.38 13.45
CA GLU A 122 -10.03 -14.53 14.04
C GLU A 122 -9.36 -13.57 15.02
N VAL A 123 -9.81 -12.32 15.01
CA VAL A 123 -9.20 -11.23 15.77
C VAL A 123 -10.31 -10.37 16.39
N TYR A 124 -10.14 -10.07 17.67
CA TYR A 124 -10.95 -9.08 18.37
C TYR A 124 -10.25 -7.72 18.36
N GLY A 125 -10.94 -6.76 17.77
CA GLY A 125 -10.67 -5.34 17.87
C GLY A 125 -11.20 -4.71 19.16
N PRO A 126 -10.85 -3.44 19.42
CA PRO A 126 -11.48 -2.64 20.46
C PRO A 126 -13.01 -2.62 20.29
N GLU A 127 -13.72 -2.48 21.40
CA GLU A 127 -15.20 -2.41 21.43
C GLU A 127 -15.91 -3.63 20.82
N GLY A 128 -15.22 -4.78 20.78
CA GLY A 128 -15.79 -6.03 20.29
C GLY A 128 -15.94 -6.10 18.77
N VAL A 129 -15.19 -5.29 18.01
CA VAL A 129 -15.11 -5.44 16.56
C VAL A 129 -14.52 -6.80 16.22
N GLY A 130 -15.21 -7.58 15.40
CA GLY A 130 -14.71 -8.83 14.88
C GLY A 130 -13.94 -8.59 13.58
N VAL A 131 -12.76 -9.16 13.46
CA VAL A 131 -11.99 -9.20 12.22
C VAL A 131 -11.66 -10.65 11.88
N LEU A 132 -11.91 -11.03 10.63
CA LEU A 132 -11.63 -12.35 10.08
C LEU A 132 -10.58 -12.18 8.98
N ILE A 133 -9.44 -12.86 9.12
CA ILE A 133 -8.32 -12.80 8.19
C ILE A 133 -8.20 -14.15 7.52
N GLU A 134 -8.35 -14.18 6.21
CA GLU A 134 -8.13 -15.36 5.38
C GLU A 134 -6.69 -15.35 4.87
N VAL A 135 -5.97 -16.41 5.22
CA VAL A 135 -4.54 -16.59 4.95
C VAL A 135 -4.34 -17.84 4.13
N MET A 136 -3.53 -17.73 3.08
CA MET A 136 -3.05 -18.83 2.27
C MET A 136 -1.54 -18.95 2.46
N THR A 137 -1.10 -20.05 3.06
CA THR A 137 0.30 -20.19 3.45
C THR A 137 0.79 -21.62 3.30
N ASP A 138 2.09 -21.78 3.08
CA ASP A 138 2.82 -23.04 3.15
C ASP A 138 3.22 -23.39 4.61
N SER A 139 3.14 -22.44 5.54
CA SER A 139 3.50 -22.64 6.94
C SER A 139 2.57 -21.89 7.90
N ARG A 140 1.66 -22.65 8.51
CA ARG A 140 0.73 -22.14 9.54
C ARG A 140 1.44 -21.38 10.67
N ASN A 141 2.52 -21.93 11.21
CA ASN A 141 3.19 -21.34 12.37
C ASN A 141 3.87 -20.00 12.03
N ARG A 142 4.43 -19.87 10.82
CA ARG A 142 5.04 -18.62 10.35
C ARG A 142 3.97 -17.53 10.24
N SER A 143 2.90 -17.78 9.49
CA SER A 143 1.88 -16.74 9.25
C SER A 143 1.13 -16.35 10.53
N ILE A 144 0.88 -17.29 11.46
CA ILE A 144 0.32 -16.96 12.78
C ILE A 144 1.29 -16.07 13.58
N ALA A 145 2.60 -16.37 13.57
CA ALA A 145 3.58 -15.56 14.29
C ALA A 145 3.67 -14.14 13.72
N GLU A 146 3.62 -13.99 12.40
CA GLU A 146 3.59 -12.70 11.72
C GLU A 146 2.35 -11.89 12.09
N ILE A 147 1.16 -12.50 12.03
CA ILE A 147 -0.10 -11.82 12.39
C ILE A 147 -0.09 -11.44 13.87
N ARG A 148 0.43 -12.30 14.75
CA ARG A 148 0.61 -11.95 16.17
C ARG A 148 1.53 -10.76 16.38
N ALA A 149 2.59 -10.61 15.59
CA ALA A 149 3.48 -9.44 15.68
C ALA A 149 2.72 -8.15 15.32
N VAL A 150 1.90 -8.18 14.28
CA VAL A 150 1.05 -7.05 13.87
C VAL A 150 -0.02 -6.76 14.94
N LEU A 151 -0.67 -7.79 15.48
CA LEU A 151 -1.65 -7.62 16.57
C LEU A 151 -1.06 -6.94 17.79
N LYS A 152 0.16 -7.33 18.20
CA LYS A 152 0.86 -6.71 19.34
C LYS A 152 1.17 -5.23 19.09
N LYS A 153 1.53 -4.87 17.87
CA LYS A 153 1.81 -3.47 17.47
C LYS A 153 0.58 -2.58 17.61
N HIS A 154 -0.61 -3.12 17.29
CA HIS A 154 -1.89 -2.40 17.35
C HIS A 154 -2.68 -2.64 18.66
N GLY A 155 -2.14 -3.40 19.61
CA GLY A 155 -2.81 -3.70 20.88
C GLY A 155 -4.05 -4.60 20.77
N LEU A 156 -4.17 -5.37 19.68
CA LEU A 156 -5.31 -6.24 19.40
C LEU A 156 -5.09 -7.66 19.92
N LYS A 157 -6.18 -8.43 20.05
CA LYS A 157 -6.13 -9.81 20.57
C LYS A 157 -6.58 -10.81 19.51
N MET A 158 -5.86 -11.91 19.40
CA MET A 158 -6.27 -13.06 18.59
C MET A 158 -7.40 -13.80 19.31
N ALA A 159 -8.43 -14.19 18.57
CA ALA A 159 -9.53 -15.00 19.07
C ALA A 159 -9.24 -16.49 18.91
N GLU A 160 -10.00 -17.33 19.62
CA GLU A 160 -10.00 -18.77 19.37
C GLU A 160 -10.76 -19.08 18.07
N PRO A 161 -10.35 -20.12 17.31
CA PRO A 161 -11.06 -20.53 16.10
C PRO A 161 -12.55 -20.82 16.39
N GLY A 162 -13.46 -20.18 15.65
CA GLY A 162 -14.91 -20.33 15.77
C GLY A 162 -15.62 -19.27 16.60
N SER A 163 -14.90 -18.35 17.25
CA SER A 163 -15.48 -17.32 18.12
C SER A 163 -16.27 -16.25 17.37
N LEU A 164 -15.84 -15.94 16.14
CA LEU A 164 -16.40 -14.89 15.29
C LEU A 164 -17.10 -15.44 14.04
N MET A 165 -16.87 -16.71 13.69
CA MET A 165 -17.41 -17.32 12.47
C MET A 165 -18.94 -17.20 12.34
N TRP A 166 -19.68 -17.17 13.45
CA TRP A 166 -21.13 -17.00 13.46
C TRP A 166 -21.60 -15.64 12.92
N ALA A 167 -20.78 -14.59 13.11
CA ALA A 167 -21.08 -13.20 12.73
C ALA A 167 -20.81 -12.91 11.24
N PHE A 168 -20.11 -13.82 10.56
CA PHE A 168 -19.81 -13.72 9.13
C PHE A 168 -20.58 -14.78 8.34
N GLU A 169 -20.85 -14.49 7.08
CA GLU A 169 -21.41 -15.40 6.10
C GLU A 169 -20.44 -15.56 4.94
N LYS A 170 -20.18 -16.81 4.52
CA LYS A 170 -19.26 -17.09 3.43
C LYS A 170 -19.97 -16.86 2.09
N SER A 171 -19.50 -15.89 1.33
CA SER A 171 -19.89 -15.60 -0.05
C SER A 171 -18.86 -16.16 -1.05
N ALA A 172 -19.17 -16.11 -2.34
CA ALA A 172 -18.27 -16.54 -3.41
C ALA A 172 -16.99 -15.67 -3.51
N GLU A 173 -17.09 -14.41 -3.08
CA GLU A 173 -15.99 -13.43 -3.13
C GLU A 173 -15.26 -13.25 -1.80
N GLY A 174 -15.72 -13.89 -0.71
CA GLY A 174 -15.14 -13.70 0.62
C GLY A 174 -16.14 -13.87 1.77
N TYR A 175 -16.01 -13.07 2.81
CA TYR A 175 -16.92 -13.06 3.97
C TYR A 175 -17.72 -11.77 4.05
N ILE A 176 -19.04 -11.90 4.26
CA ILE A 176 -19.98 -10.80 4.45
C ILE A 176 -20.35 -10.75 5.93
N VAL A 177 -20.41 -9.56 6.50
CA VAL A 177 -20.78 -9.34 7.91
C VAL A 177 -22.30 -9.35 8.06
N LYS A 178 -22.83 -10.12 9.01
CA LYS A 178 -24.27 -10.14 9.33
C LYS A 178 -24.70 -8.95 10.20
N PHE A 179 -23.85 -8.55 11.14
CA PHE A 179 -24.14 -7.48 12.11
C PHE A 179 -23.02 -6.45 12.15
N LYS A 180 -23.37 -5.18 11.94
CA LYS A 180 -22.44 -4.05 12.05
C LYS A 180 -22.53 -3.46 13.46
N ASN A 181 -21.42 -3.38 14.18
CA ASN A 181 -21.39 -2.75 15.50
C ASN A 181 -21.30 -1.23 15.37
N ARG A 182 -21.96 -0.51 16.29
CA ARG A 182 -21.67 0.91 16.51
C ARG A 182 -20.40 1.01 17.32
N VAL A 183 -19.41 1.71 16.79
CA VAL A 183 -18.08 1.83 17.39
C VAL A 183 -17.62 3.28 17.40
N SER A 184 -16.77 3.61 18.36
CA SER A 184 -16.14 4.93 18.45
C SER A 184 -15.20 5.19 17.28
N SER A 185 -14.93 6.47 17.02
CA SER A 185 -13.99 6.88 15.98
C SER A 185 -12.55 6.41 16.24
N GLU A 186 -12.16 6.27 17.50
CA GLU A 186 -10.83 5.80 17.90
C GLU A 186 -10.67 4.30 17.58
N ALA A 187 -11.65 3.49 17.97
CA ALA A 187 -11.68 2.06 17.68
C ALA A 187 -11.62 1.81 16.16
N ARG A 188 -12.35 2.60 15.38
CA ARG A 188 -12.32 2.54 13.91
C ARG A 188 -10.94 2.84 13.33
N ALA A 189 -10.26 3.86 13.86
CA ALA A 189 -8.92 4.23 13.40
C ALA A 189 -7.88 3.12 13.65
N ILE A 190 -7.91 2.51 14.85
CA ILE A 190 -7.00 1.41 15.21
C ILE A 190 -7.23 0.20 14.31
N VAL A 191 -8.48 -0.24 14.14
CA VAL A 191 -8.79 -1.39 13.29
C VAL A 191 -8.49 -1.08 11.82
N GLY A 192 -8.76 0.14 11.34
CA GLY A 192 -8.42 0.55 9.98
C GLY A 192 -6.92 0.47 9.70
N ALA A 193 -6.09 1.00 10.59
CA ALA A 193 -4.63 0.91 10.47
C ALA A 193 -4.12 -0.54 10.53
N PHE A 194 -4.75 -1.38 11.36
CA PHE A 194 -4.45 -2.81 11.41
C PHE A 194 -4.78 -3.53 10.10
N LEU A 195 -5.96 -3.27 9.52
CA LEU A 195 -6.39 -3.89 8.27
C LEU A 195 -5.46 -3.53 7.11
N GLU A 196 -5.06 -2.26 6.99
CA GLU A 196 -4.13 -1.81 5.95
C GLU A 196 -2.78 -2.55 6.04
N GLU A 197 -2.21 -2.68 7.24
CA GLU A 197 -0.94 -3.39 7.45
C GLU A 197 -1.04 -4.90 7.21
N VAL A 198 -2.19 -5.51 7.53
CA VAL A 198 -2.43 -6.94 7.29
C VAL A 198 -2.63 -7.25 5.80
N GLU A 199 -3.37 -6.41 5.08
CA GLU A 199 -3.60 -6.56 3.63
C GLU A 199 -2.36 -6.33 2.77
N GLU A 200 -1.31 -5.72 3.32
CA GLU A 200 -0.03 -5.58 2.63
C GLU A 200 0.77 -6.88 2.58
N ARG A 201 0.46 -7.87 3.41
CA ARG A 201 1.19 -9.14 3.42
C ARG A 201 0.77 -10.07 2.28
N GLU A 202 1.76 -10.81 1.76
CA GLU A 202 1.56 -11.72 0.62
C GLU A 202 0.77 -12.99 0.96
N ASP A 203 0.85 -13.45 2.21
CA ASP A 203 0.14 -14.65 2.68
C ASP A 203 -1.36 -14.35 2.93
N VAL A 204 -1.77 -13.08 2.96
CA VAL A 204 -3.15 -12.68 3.29
C VAL A 204 -3.98 -12.52 2.02
N VAL A 205 -5.03 -13.34 1.90
CA VAL A 205 -5.97 -13.29 0.78
C VAL A 205 -6.99 -12.17 0.98
N GLY A 206 -7.53 -12.05 2.19
CA GLY A 206 -8.54 -11.06 2.50
C GLY A 206 -8.67 -10.82 4.01
N ALA A 207 -9.04 -9.60 4.37
CA ALA A 207 -9.37 -9.22 5.73
C ALA A 207 -10.79 -8.63 5.75
N TYR A 208 -11.65 -9.19 6.59
CA TYR A 208 -13.06 -8.83 6.67
C TYR A 208 -13.33 -8.34 8.09
N SER A 209 -13.96 -7.17 8.24
CA SER A 209 -14.21 -6.58 9.56
C SER A 209 -15.68 -6.23 9.73
N SER A 210 -16.17 -6.33 10.97
CA SER A 210 -17.54 -5.92 11.32
C SER A 210 -17.72 -4.41 11.52
N LEU A 211 -16.75 -3.61 11.06
CA LEU A 211 -16.82 -2.16 11.12
C LEU A 211 -18.02 -1.64 10.32
N PRO A 212 -18.69 -0.58 10.81
CA PRO A 212 -19.66 0.14 9.99
C PRO A 212 -18.93 0.85 8.85
N GLU A 213 -19.62 1.03 7.73
CA GLU A 213 -19.15 1.86 6.61
C GLU A 213 -18.94 3.32 7.02
#